data_AF-A0A258LBH5-F1
#
_entry.id   AF-A0A258LBH5-F1
#
_cell.length_a   1.000
_cell.length_b   1.000
_cell.length_c   1.000
_cell.angle_alpha   90.00
_cell.angle_beta   90.00
_cell.angle_gamma   90.00
#
_symmetry.space_group_name_H-M   'P 1'
#
loop_
_entity.id
_entity.type
_entity.pdbx_description
1 polymer ?
#
loop_
_entity_poly.entity_id
_entity_poly.type
_entity_poly.pdbx_seq_one_letter_code
_entity_poly.pdbx_strand_id
1 'polypeptide(L)'
;MLYWVRSLKGSWIARIFSVLLILVFIAWGASSALPLMTGGVNAVAHIGGKPVDLSIVQAEYQSELTKAEQTGVPDLATRRQIAQTALATVLRQQAMSLEEQAIGIAAPASAVRAKIYAIPTFQTNGVFDQAKFASVLQQNNLSQERFLALETDNLRANQLIPALISGVNAPQELVSQIFSFISQARTAEVVNIPVAGQPTPPQPSDAQLQRYWKNHPAQFTAPEYRTVKIVVLSPQVLAHNEPVSDTALQTLYARVAAQQSVPATRSVQVITSDSPATAAKLAALWKSGASWTKIQEAAKAAGASTV
;
A
#
# COMPACT_ATOMS: atom_id res chain seq x y z
N MET A 1 6.34 54.84 -17.27
CA MET A 1 6.41 53.43 -17.74
C MET A 1 5.10 52.64 -17.57
N LEU A 2 4.27 52.91 -16.56
CA LEU A 2 3.02 52.17 -16.29
C LEU A 2 1.81 52.53 -17.21
N TYR A 3 1.88 53.63 -17.96
CA TYR A 3 0.83 54.00 -18.93
C TYR A 3 0.91 53.21 -20.25
N TRP A 4 2.06 52.61 -20.56
CA TRP A 4 2.28 51.88 -21.82
C TRP A 4 1.68 50.46 -21.79
N VAL A 5 1.52 49.88 -20.61
CA VAL A 5 0.94 48.53 -20.42
C VAL A 5 -0.58 48.53 -20.56
N ARG A 6 -1.24 49.67 -20.34
CA ARG A 6 -2.71 49.78 -20.40
C ARG A 6 -3.26 49.88 -21.83
N SER A 7 -2.49 50.36 -22.80
CA SER A 7 -2.96 50.50 -24.19
C SER A 7 -2.90 49.20 -25.00
N LEU A 8 -2.25 48.15 -24.50
CA LEU A 8 -2.17 46.85 -25.19
C LEU A 8 -3.42 45.98 -25.00
N LYS A 9 -4.32 46.32 -24.06
CA LYS A 9 -5.52 45.51 -23.78
C LYS A 9 -6.66 45.67 -24.80
N GLY A 10 -6.51 46.53 -25.81
CA GLY A 10 -7.50 46.75 -26.86
C GLY A 10 -7.03 46.49 -28.30
N SER A 11 -5.75 46.17 -28.52
CA SER A 11 -5.21 46.05 -29.88
C SER A 11 -5.41 44.62 -30.42
N TRP A 12 -5.88 44.51 -31.67
CA TRP A 12 -6.06 43.24 -32.38
C TRP A 12 -4.79 42.36 -32.38
N ILE A 13 -3.62 43.00 -32.34
CA ILE A 13 -2.31 42.35 -32.19
C ILE A 13 -2.14 41.61 -30.87
N ALA A 14 -2.69 42.13 -29.77
CA ALA A 14 -2.64 41.43 -28.48
C ALA A 14 -3.49 40.15 -28.49
N ARG A 15 -4.63 40.17 -29.20
CA ARG A 15 -5.47 38.96 -29.36
C ARG A 15 -4.77 37.89 -30.18
N ILE A 16 -4.10 38.27 -31.27
CA ILE A 16 -3.30 37.33 -32.09
C ILE A 16 -2.16 36.74 -31.26
N PHE A 17 -1.46 37.58 -30.48
CA PHE A 17 -0.37 37.13 -29.63
C PHE A 17 -0.85 36.17 -28.52
N SER A 18 -2.01 36.43 -27.91
CA SER A 18 -2.61 35.53 -26.93
C SER A 18 -3.01 34.18 -27.53
N VAL A 19 -3.62 34.17 -28.72
CA VAL A 19 -3.99 32.93 -29.42
C VAL A 19 -2.75 32.12 -29.79
N LEU A 20 -1.67 32.79 -30.23
CA LEU A 20 -0.40 32.14 -30.53
C LEU A 20 0.25 31.55 -29.27
N LEU A 21 0.20 32.26 -28.15
CA LEU A 21 0.74 31.80 -26.86
C LEU A 21 -0.03 30.59 -26.32
N ILE A 22 -1.36 30.59 -26.48
CA ILE A 22 -2.22 29.44 -26.16
C ILE A 22 -1.85 28.24 -27.05
N LEU A 23 -1.65 28.44 -28.35
CA LEU A 23 -1.23 27.37 -29.27
C LEU A 23 0.14 26.77 -28.92
N VAL A 24 1.10 27.60 -28.49
CA VAL A 24 2.41 27.12 -28.03
C VAL A 24 2.29 26.33 -26.72
N PHE A 25 1.44 26.76 -25.78
CA PHE A 25 1.16 26.00 -24.55
C PHE A 25 0.48 24.66 -24.82
N ILE A 26 -0.42 24.60 -25.81
CA ILE A 26 -1.07 23.34 -26.24
C ILE A 26 -0.05 22.42 -26.93
N ALA A 27 0.81 22.96 -27.79
CA ALA A 27 1.81 22.18 -28.52
C ALA A 27 2.97 21.67 -27.64
N TRP A 28 3.25 22.33 -26.51
CA TRP A 28 4.42 22.03 -25.68
C TRP A 28 4.13 21.42 -24.30
N GLY A 29 2.95 21.61 -23.69
CA GLY A 29 2.83 21.26 -22.26
C GLY A 29 1.45 20.96 -21.68
N ALA A 30 0.36 20.97 -22.46
CA ALA A 30 -0.96 20.59 -21.92
C ALA A 30 -1.06 19.09 -21.58
N SER A 31 -0.17 18.23 -22.09
CA SER A 31 -0.12 16.80 -21.77
C SER A 31 0.64 16.48 -20.47
N SER A 32 1.47 17.40 -19.95
CA SER A 32 2.32 17.18 -18.78
C SER A 32 1.85 17.88 -17.51
N ALA A 33 0.84 18.75 -17.59
CA ALA A 33 0.29 19.48 -16.43
C ALA A 33 -0.87 18.77 -15.73
N LEU A 34 -1.46 17.75 -16.36
CA LEU A 34 -2.56 16.95 -15.81
C LEU A 34 -2.19 16.03 -14.61
N PRO A 35 -0.97 15.46 -14.51
CA PRO A 35 -0.66 14.53 -13.41
C PRO A 35 -0.50 15.17 -12.02
N LEU A 36 -0.34 16.50 -11.92
CA LEU A 36 -0.09 17.16 -10.61
C LEU A 36 -1.36 17.46 -9.80
N MET A 37 -2.56 17.30 -10.38
CA MET A 37 -3.84 17.50 -9.68
C MET A 37 -4.53 16.19 -9.28
N THR A 38 -4.08 15.05 -9.79
CA THR A 38 -4.51 13.72 -9.36
C THR A 38 -3.33 13.08 -8.65
N GLY A 39 -3.40 12.87 -7.33
CA GLY A 39 -2.36 12.15 -6.59
C GLY A 39 -1.94 10.90 -7.37
N GLY A 40 -0.71 10.90 -7.86
CA GLY A 40 -0.23 9.91 -8.83
C GLY A 40 -0.47 8.52 -8.27
N VAL A 41 -1.38 7.78 -8.91
CA VAL A 41 -1.62 6.37 -8.63
C VAL A 41 -0.27 5.68 -8.85
N ASN A 42 0.40 5.30 -7.77
CA ASN A 42 1.65 4.54 -7.85
C ASN A 42 1.26 3.15 -8.36
N ALA A 43 1.14 2.99 -9.67
CA ALA A 43 0.62 1.77 -10.27
C ALA A 43 1.73 0.72 -10.38
N VAL A 44 1.48 -0.48 -9.84
CA VAL A 44 2.43 -1.60 -9.93
C VAL A 44 2.16 -2.50 -11.14
N ALA A 45 0.96 -2.43 -11.71
CA ALA A 45 0.52 -3.21 -12.87
C ALA A 45 -0.71 -2.55 -13.52
N HIS A 46 -1.06 -2.99 -14.73
CA HIS A 46 -2.28 -2.60 -15.43
C HIS A 46 -3.05 -3.86 -15.84
N ILE A 47 -4.36 -3.88 -15.58
CA ILE A 47 -5.26 -4.97 -15.96
C ILE A 47 -6.47 -4.37 -16.68
N GLY A 48 -6.72 -4.79 -17.92
CA GLY A 48 -7.81 -4.26 -18.76
C GLY A 48 -7.82 -2.74 -18.90
N GLY A 49 -6.63 -2.11 -18.92
CA GLY A 49 -6.47 -0.65 -18.99
C GLY A 49 -6.69 0.09 -17.66
N LYS A 50 -7.06 -0.59 -16.57
CA LYS A 50 -7.16 0.01 -15.23
C LYS A 50 -5.83 -0.14 -14.46
N PRO A 51 -5.29 0.94 -13.87
CA PRO A 51 -4.08 0.85 -13.06
C PRO A 51 -4.39 0.14 -11.73
N VAL A 52 -3.47 -0.74 -11.30
CA VAL A 52 -3.50 -1.38 -9.98
C VAL A 52 -2.62 -0.57 -9.04
N ASP A 53 -3.25 0.11 -8.09
CA ASP A 53 -2.58 0.96 -7.09
C ASP A 53 -1.72 0.12 -6.13
N LEU A 54 -0.49 0.57 -5.86
CA LEU A 54 0.45 -0.02 -4.92
C LEU A 54 -0.15 -0.17 -3.51
N SER A 55 -1.01 0.76 -3.07
CA SER A 55 -1.65 0.73 -1.75
C SER A 55 -2.50 -0.52 -1.55
N ILE A 56 -3.20 -0.99 -2.59
CA ILE A 56 -4.03 -2.20 -2.54
C ILE A 56 -3.13 -3.43 -2.39
N VAL A 57 -2.02 -3.48 -3.14
CA VAL A 57 -1.05 -4.59 -3.08
C VAL A 57 -0.30 -4.61 -1.74
N GLN A 58 0.01 -3.45 -1.18
CA GLN A 58 0.61 -3.32 0.16
C GLN A 58 -0.35 -3.78 1.26
N ALA A 59 -1.64 -3.43 1.16
CA ALA A 59 -2.65 -3.89 2.11
C ALA A 59 -2.79 -5.41 2.11
N GLU A 60 -2.84 -6.04 0.92
CA GLU A 60 -2.88 -7.50 0.78
C GLU A 60 -1.59 -8.15 1.30
N TYR A 61 -0.42 -7.58 0.97
CA TYR A 61 0.86 -8.04 1.49
C TYR A 61 0.91 -8.02 3.02
N GLN A 62 0.43 -6.94 3.64
CA GLN A 62 0.40 -6.82 5.09
C GLN A 62 -0.57 -7.83 5.73
N SER A 63 -1.72 -8.09 5.09
CA SER A 63 -2.67 -9.12 5.54
C SER A 63 -2.03 -10.51 5.54
N GLU A 64 -1.40 -10.89 4.43
CA GLU A 64 -0.71 -12.18 4.30
C GLU A 64 0.50 -12.30 5.23
N LEU A 65 1.23 -11.20 5.44
CA LEU A 65 2.34 -11.16 6.39
C LEU A 65 1.85 -11.38 7.82
N THR A 66 0.77 -10.73 8.24
CA THR A 66 0.19 -10.93 9.58
C THR A 66 -0.32 -12.35 9.77
N LYS A 67 -0.86 -13.00 8.73
CA LYS A 67 -1.21 -14.43 8.78
C LYS A 67 0.02 -15.32 8.95
N ALA A 68 1.10 -15.02 8.21
CA ALA A 68 2.35 -15.77 8.31
C ALA A 68 3.00 -15.62 9.70
N GLU A 69 2.96 -14.41 10.27
CA GLU A 69 3.50 -14.10 11.60
C GLU A 69 2.85 -14.91 12.74
N GLN A 70 1.59 -15.36 12.58
CA GLN A 70 0.93 -16.26 13.54
C GLN A 70 1.57 -17.65 13.59
N THR A 71 2.28 -18.05 12.52
CA THR A 71 2.96 -19.36 12.42
C THR A 71 4.48 -19.29 12.66
N GLY A 72 5.04 -18.08 12.78
CA GLY A 72 6.48 -17.85 13.02
C GLY A 72 6.99 -16.59 12.30
N VAL A 73 8.26 -16.22 12.52
CA VAL A 73 8.86 -15.05 11.84
C VAL A 73 9.29 -15.45 10.41
N PRO A 74 8.69 -14.87 9.36
CA PRO A 74 9.04 -15.22 7.99
C PRO A 74 10.42 -14.66 7.61
N ASP A 75 11.25 -15.51 7.00
CA ASP A 75 12.55 -15.15 6.43
C ASP A 75 12.41 -14.29 5.16
N LEU A 76 13.53 -13.82 4.61
CA LEU A 76 13.51 -12.92 3.45
C LEU A 76 12.92 -13.60 2.19
N ALA A 77 13.15 -14.90 2.02
CA ALA A 77 12.62 -15.67 0.90
C ALA A 77 11.09 -15.77 0.99
N THR A 78 10.57 -16.12 2.17
CA THR A 78 9.13 -16.19 2.45
C THR A 78 8.46 -14.83 2.26
N ARG A 79 9.08 -13.74 2.73
CA ARG A 79 8.57 -12.38 2.51
C ARG A 79 8.45 -12.02 1.03
N ARG A 80 9.42 -12.39 0.19
CA ARG A 80 9.32 -12.18 -1.28
C ARG A 80 8.21 -13.01 -1.89
N GLN A 81 8.04 -14.25 -1.46
CA GLN A 81 6.94 -15.11 -1.91
C GLN A 81 5.59 -14.52 -1.52
N ILE A 82 5.44 -14.03 -0.29
CA ILE A 82 4.23 -13.35 0.17
C ILE A 82 3.92 -12.12 -0.70
N ALA A 83 4.94 -11.31 -1.04
CA ALA A 83 4.76 -10.16 -1.93
C ALA A 83 4.28 -10.56 -3.34
N GLN A 84 4.83 -11.64 -3.92
CA GLN A 84 4.38 -12.16 -5.20
C GLN A 84 2.95 -12.70 -5.13
N THR A 85 2.62 -13.45 -4.08
CA THR A 85 1.28 -13.99 -3.84
C THR A 85 0.26 -12.87 -3.67
N ALA A 86 0.58 -11.84 -2.87
CA ALA A 86 -0.28 -10.68 -2.68
C ALA A 86 -0.57 -9.95 -4.00
N LEU A 87 0.46 -9.70 -4.81
CA LEU A 87 0.29 -9.13 -6.14
C LEU A 87 -0.59 -10.02 -7.03
N ALA A 88 -0.31 -11.32 -7.10
CA ALA A 88 -1.10 -12.26 -7.90
C ALA A 88 -2.56 -12.33 -7.45
N THR A 89 -2.83 -12.25 -6.15
CA THR A 89 -4.19 -12.21 -5.59
C THR A 89 -4.92 -10.94 -6.01
N VAL A 90 -4.31 -9.76 -5.85
CA VAL A 90 -4.92 -8.49 -6.27
C VAL A 90 -5.17 -8.47 -7.78
N LEU A 91 -4.21 -8.94 -8.58
CA LEU A 91 -4.37 -9.03 -10.04
C LEU A 91 -5.54 -9.93 -10.43
N ARG A 92 -5.67 -11.10 -9.80
CA ARG A 92 -6.76 -12.05 -10.06
C ARG A 92 -8.12 -11.47 -9.69
N GLN A 93 -8.22 -10.81 -8.54
CA GLN A 93 -9.45 -10.15 -8.09
C GLN A 93 -9.87 -9.04 -9.07
N GLN A 94 -8.92 -8.22 -9.53
CA GLN A 94 -9.20 -7.17 -10.52
C GLN A 94 -9.61 -7.75 -11.87
N ALA A 95 -8.94 -8.80 -12.34
CA ALA A 95 -9.31 -9.49 -13.58
C ALA A 95 -10.73 -10.06 -13.50
N MET A 96 -11.08 -10.73 -12.39
CA MET A 96 -12.44 -11.24 -12.16
C MET A 96 -13.46 -10.11 -12.12
N SER A 97 -13.19 -9.02 -11.39
CA SER A 97 -14.12 -7.88 -11.32
C SER A 97 -14.37 -7.23 -12.68
N LEU A 98 -13.34 -7.18 -13.54
CA LEU A 98 -13.51 -6.73 -14.93
C LEU A 98 -14.35 -7.67 -15.77
N GLU A 99 -14.12 -8.97 -15.64
CA GLU A 99 -14.90 -9.97 -16.37
C GLU A 99 -16.37 -9.95 -15.94
N GLU A 100 -16.63 -9.90 -14.62
CA GLU A 100 -17.97 -9.74 -14.05
C GLU A 100 -18.69 -8.50 -14.60
N GLN A 101 -17.97 -7.39 -14.76
CA GLN A 101 -18.51 -6.17 -15.38
C GLN A 101 -18.79 -6.37 -16.87
N ALA A 102 -17.91 -7.06 -17.60
CA ALA A 102 -18.05 -7.30 -19.03
C ALA A 102 -19.25 -8.20 -19.37
N ILE A 103 -19.47 -9.25 -18.57
CA ILE A 103 -20.59 -10.19 -18.75
C ILE A 103 -21.88 -9.74 -18.05
N GLY A 104 -21.85 -8.61 -17.34
CA GLY A 104 -23.02 -8.00 -16.73
C GLY A 104 -23.52 -8.66 -15.43
N ILE A 105 -22.64 -9.33 -14.67
CA ILE A 105 -23.00 -9.85 -13.35
C ILE A 105 -23.17 -8.69 -12.38
N ALA A 106 -24.40 -8.55 -11.85
CA ALA A 106 -24.75 -7.52 -10.89
C ALA A 106 -25.15 -8.13 -9.55
N ALA A 107 -24.67 -7.51 -8.46
CA ALA A 107 -25.09 -7.81 -7.10
C ALA A 107 -26.02 -6.68 -6.62
N PRO A 108 -27.36 -6.88 -6.59
CA PRO A 108 -28.27 -5.85 -6.14
C PRO A 108 -28.10 -5.59 -4.64
N ALA A 109 -28.27 -4.33 -4.23
CA ALA A 109 -28.09 -3.93 -2.82
C ALA A 109 -29.00 -4.70 -1.85
N SER A 110 -30.17 -5.15 -2.30
CA SER A 110 -31.07 -6.02 -1.52
C SER A 110 -30.46 -7.38 -1.22
N ALA A 111 -29.76 -7.99 -2.18
CA ALA A 111 -29.09 -9.28 -2.00
C ALA A 111 -27.89 -9.15 -1.05
N VAL A 112 -27.09 -8.08 -1.21
CA VAL A 112 -25.98 -7.77 -0.30
C VAL A 112 -26.49 -7.57 1.12
N ARG A 113 -27.59 -6.80 1.29
CA ARG A 113 -28.22 -6.62 2.61
C ARG A 113 -28.71 -7.93 3.20
N ALA A 114 -29.41 -8.76 2.43
CA ALA A 114 -29.90 -10.06 2.89
C ALA A 114 -28.75 -10.97 3.32
N LYS A 115 -27.63 -10.98 2.58
CA LYS A 115 -26.42 -11.72 2.92
C LYS A 115 -25.83 -11.26 4.24
N ILE A 116 -25.67 -9.95 4.42
CA ILE A 116 -25.12 -9.37 5.66
C ILE A 116 -26.01 -9.69 6.86
N TYR A 117 -27.33 -9.60 6.70
CA TYR A 117 -28.29 -9.86 7.77
C TYR A 117 -28.30 -11.34 8.15
N ALA A 118 -27.91 -12.24 7.24
CA ALA A 118 -27.79 -13.67 7.50
C ALA A 118 -26.49 -14.07 8.24
N ILE A 119 -25.53 -13.15 8.43
CA ILE A 119 -24.27 -13.46 9.12
C ILE A 119 -24.52 -13.56 10.64
N PRO A 120 -24.31 -14.74 11.28
CA PRO A 120 -24.64 -14.93 12.69
C PRO A 120 -23.84 -14.01 13.62
N THR A 121 -22.61 -13.64 13.23
CA THR A 121 -21.76 -12.72 13.97
C THR A 121 -22.38 -11.34 14.13
N PHE A 122 -23.24 -10.92 13.20
CA PHE A 122 -23.94 -9.63 13.24
C PHE A 122 -25.33 -9.72 13.87
N GLN A 123 -25.69 -10.86 14.44
CA GLN A 123 -27.00 -11.07 15.05
C GLN A 123 -26.92 -11.11 16.58
N THR A 124 -27.98 -10.62 17.21
CA THR A 124 -28.30 -10.80 18.63
C THR A 124 -29.68 -11.44 18.69
N ASN A 125 -29.79 -12.62 19.30
CA ASN A 125 -31.01 -13.43 19.32
C ASN A 125 -31.59 -13.74 17.92
N GLY A 126 -30.73 -13.93 16.91
CA GLY A 126 -31.14 -14.26 15.54
C GLY A 126 -31.61 -13.07 14.69
N VAL A 127 -31.60 -11.85 15.24
CA VAL A 127 -31.94 -10.61 14.52
C VAL A 127 -30.69 -9.76 14.36
N PHE A 128 -30.57 -9.09 13.21
CA PHE A 128 -29.45 -8.19 12.92
C PHE A 128 -29.33 -7.09 13.99
N ASP A 129 -28.12 -6.92 14.52
CA ASP A 129 -27.77 -5.96 15.55
C ASP A 129 -26.75 -4.97 14.98
N GLN A 130 -27.20 -3.72 14.78
CA GLN A 130 -26.37 -2.67 14.19
C GLN A 130 -25.20 -2.27 15.10
N ALA A 131 -25.36 -2.32 16.43
CA ALA A 131 -24.30 -1.99 17.37
C ALA A 131 -23.20 -3.06 17.33
N LYS A 132 -23.60 -4.32 17.26
CA LYS A 132 -22.67 -5.45 17.09
C LYS A 132 -21.95 -5.39 15.75
N PHE A 133 -22.68 -5.10 14.67
CA PHE A 133 -22.10 -4.89 13.35
C PHE A 133 -21.04 -3.78 13.35
N ALA A 134 -21.35 -2.60 13.89
CA ALA A 134 -20.41 -1.49 13.98
C ALA A 134 -19.18 -1.83 14.84
N SER A 135 -19.38 -2.51 15.98
CA SER A 135 -18.29 -2.94 16.86
C SER A 135 -17.35 -3.93 16.16
N VAL A 136 -17.89 -4.90 15.42
CA VAL A 136 -17.06 -5.89 14.70
C VAL A 136 -16.28 -5.21 13.57
N LEU A 137 -16.89 -4.31 12.81
CA LEU A 137 -16.17 -3.55 11.77
C LEU A 137 -15.02 -2.72 12.36
N GLN A 138 -15.27 -2.05 13.50
CA GLN A 138 -14.26 -1.26 14.19
C GLN A 138 -13.10 -2.12 14.70
N GLN A 139 -13.38 -3.30 15.26
CA GLN A 139 -12.34 -4.26 15.70
C GLN A 139 -11.46 -4.74 14.54
N ASN A 140 -12.01 -4.78 13.32
CA ASN A 140 -11.30 -5.20 12.12
C ASN A 140 -10.73 -4.02 11.30
N ASN A 141 -10.80 -2.78 11.81
CA ASN A 141 -10.39 -1.56 11.10
C ASN A 141 -11.03 -1.41 9.71
N LEU A 142 -12.30 -1.84 9.57
CA LEU A 142 -13.05 -1.76 8.32
C LEU A 142 -14.12 -0.65 8.40
N SER A 143 -14.24 0.14 7.33
CA SER A 143 -15.39 1.04 7.17
C SER A 143 -16.59 0.28 6.64
N GLN A 144 -17.80 0.76 6.93
CA GLN A 144 -19.03 0.16 6.42
C GLN A 144 -19.06 0.15 4.89
N GLU A 145 -18.65 1.24 4.24
CA GLU A 145 -18.58 1.35 2.78
C GLU A 145 -17.62 0.32 2.18
N ARG A 146 -16.44 0.15 2.80
CA ARG A 146 -15.46 -0.83 2.34
C ARG A 146 -15.99 -2.26 2.51
N PHE A 147 -16.64 -2.54 3.63
CA PHE A 147 -17.25 -3.84 3.88
C PHE A 147 -18.38 -4.15 2.87
N LEU A 148 -19.25 -3.18 2.58
CA LEU A 148 -20.30 -3.34 1.57
C LEU A 148 -19.73 -3.60 0.18
N ALA A 149 -18.64 -2.92 -0.19
CA ALA A 149 -17.95 -3.18 -1.46
C ALA A 149 -17.38 -4.61 -1.51
N LEU A 150 -16.72 -5.06 -0.45
CA LEU A 150 -16.18 -6.42 -0.36
C LEU A 150 -17.26 -7.50 -0.45
N GLU A 151 -18.40 -7.31 0.22
CA GLU A 151 -19.54 -8.23 0.14
C GLU A 151 -20.20 -8.22 -1.24
N THR A 152 -20.24 -7.05 -1.89
CA THR A 152 -20.74 -6.92 -3.27
C THR A 152 -19.88 -7.73 -4.23
N ASP A 153 -18.55 -7.57 -4.16
CA ASP A 153 -17.60 -8.30 -5.01
C ASP A 153 -17.66 -9.81 -4.72
N ASN A 154 -17.73 -10.21 -3.44
CA ASN A 154 -17.91 -11.62 -3.07
C ASN A 154 -19.19 -12.22 -3.64
N LEU A 155 -20.30 -11.46 -3.62
CA LEU A 155 -21.58 -11.96 -4.10
C LEU A 155 -21.58 -12.13 -5.63
N ARG A 156 -20.85 -11.29 -6.36
CA ARG A 156 -20.64 -11.45 -7.82
C ARG A 156 -19.76 -12.65 -8.12
N ALA A 157 -18.63 -12.78 -7.44
CA ALA A 157 -17.71 -13.90 -7.63
C ALA A 157 -18.37 -15.26 -7.35
N ASN A 158 -19.20 -15.34 -6.31
CA ASN A 158 -19.96 -16.54 -5.96
C ASN A 158 -21.05 -16.90 -6.98
N GLN A 159 -21.50 -15.97 -7.82
CA GLN A 159 -22.39 -16.29 -8.94
C GLN A 159 -21.60 -16.79 -10.16
N LEU A 160 -20.42 -16.21 -10.41
CA LEU A 160 -19.61 -16.52 -11.58
C LEU A 160 -18.93 -17.89 -11.49
N ILE A 161 -18.22 -18.17 -10.39
CA ILE A 161 -17.39 -19.39 -10.29
C ILE A 161 -18.21 -20.67 -10.48
N PRO A 162 -19.35 -20.87 -9.79
CA PRO A 162 -20.15 -22.08 -9.96
C PRO A 162 -20.68 -22.24 -11.38
N ALA A 163 -21.10 -21.14 -12.02
CA ALA A 163 -21.58 -21.15 -13.40
C ALA A 163 -20.48 -21.62 -14.38
N LEU A 164 -19.26 -21.10 -14.23
CA LEU A 164 -18.12 -21.51 -15.06
C LEU A 164 -17.75 -23.00 -14.89
N ILE A 165 -17.78 -23.53 -13.66
CA ILE A 165 -17.35 -24.91 -13.40
C ILE A 165 -18.48 -25.94 -13.53
N SER A 166 -19.74 -25.53 -13.54
CA SER A 166 -20.91 -26.42 -13.63
C SER A 166 -20.95 -27.30 -14.89
N GLY A 167 -20.24 -26.92 -15.95
CA GLY A 167 -20.11 -27.71 -17.18
C GLY A 167 -18.84 -28.57 -17.25
N VAL A 168 -17.93 -28.45 -16.27
CA VAL A 168 -16.63 -29.13 -16.30
C VAL A 168 -16.69 -30.38 -15.40
N ASN A 169 -16.77 -31.55 -16.02
CA ASN A 169 -16.58 -32.81 -15.31
C ASN A 169 -15.09 -33.09 -15.15
N ALA A 170 -14.64 -33.33 -13.92
CA ALA A 170 -13.28 -33.81 -13.68
C ALA A 170 -13.10 -35.22 -14.27
N PRO A 171 -11.92 -35.57 -14.80
CA PRO A 171 -11.64 -36.92 -15.29
C PRO A 171 -11.91 -37.97 -14.21
N GLN A 172 -12.56 -39.08 -14.59
CA GLN A 172 -13.01 -40.10 -13.65
C GLN A 172 -11.84 -40.73 -12.88
N GLU A 173 -10.68 -40.90 -13.51
CA GLU A 173 -9.44 -41.38 -12.88
C GLU A 173 -8.95 -40.47 -11.75
N LEU A 174 -9.09 -39.15 -11.87
CA LEU A 174 -8.68 -38.22 -10.82
C LEU A 174 -9.65 -38.29 -9.64
N VAL A 175 -10.95 -38.32 -9.94
CA VAL A 175 -12.01 -38.40 -8.95
C VAL A 175 -11.92 -39.71 -8.16
N SER A 176 -11.68 -40.84 -8.83
CA SER A 176 -11.61 -42.15 -8.18
C SER A 176 -10.42 -42.25 -7.22
N GLN A 177 -9.24 -41.73 -7.59
CA GLN A 177 -8.07 -41.71 -6.71
C GLN A 177 -8.29 -40.86 -5.45
N ILE A 178 -8.82 -39.65 -5.62
CA ILE A 178 -9.13 -38.75 -4.50
C ILE A 178 -10.20 -39.38 -3.61
N PHE A 179 -11.26 -39.91 -4.21
CA PHE A 179 -12.34 -40.56 -3.49
C PHE A 179 -11.81 -41.75 -2.68
N SER A 180 -11.03 -42.64 -3.28
CA SER A 180 -10.41 -43.78 -2.59
C SER A 180 -9.50 -43.35 -1.44
N PHE A 181 -8.77 -42.24 -1.58
CA PHE A 181 -7.94 -41.69 -0.51
C PHE A 181 -8.78 -41.13 0.65
N ILE A 182 -9.81 -40.33 0.35
CA ILE A 182 -10.68 -39.73 1.37
C ILE A 182 -11.54 -40.80 2.06
N SER A 183 -12.03 -41.78 1.31
CA SER A 183 -12.82 -42.90 1.81
C SER A 183 -11.97 -43.99 2.47
N GLN A 184 -10.65 -43.80 2.56
CA GLN A 184 -9.76 -44.76 3.18
C GLN A 184 -10.01 -44.78 4.70
N ALA A 185 -10.77 -45.77 5.17
CA ALA A 185 -10.88 -46.03 6.59
C ALA A 185 -9.55 -46.60 7.12
N ARG A 186 -9.04 -45.99 8.19
CA ARG A 186 -7.85 -46.48 8.89
C ARG A 186 -8.27 -46.86 10.30
N THR A 187 -8.09 -48.12 10.63
CA THR A 187 -8.26 -48.61 12.00
C THR A 187 -6.92 -48.47 12.70
N ALA A 188 -6.87 -47.71 13.78
CA ALA A 188 -5.71 -47.61 14.65
C ALA A 188 -6.06 -48.26 15.99
N GLU A 189 -5.25 -49.21 16.43
CA GLU A 189 -5.31 -49.75 17.78
C GLU A 189 -4.36 -48.94 18.65
N VAL A 190 -4.91 -48.24 19.65
CA VAL A 190 -4.13 -47.41 20.55
C VAL A 190 -4.03 -48.12 21.89
N VAL A 191 -2.82 -48.57 22.22
CA VAL A 191 -2.50 -49.07 23.56
C VAL A 191 -2.01 -47.89 24.40
N ASN A 192 -2.83 -47.44 25.34
CA ASN A 192 -2.40 -46.44 26.32
C ASN A 192 -1.70 -47.14 27.48
N ILE A 193 -0.39 -46.93 27.62
CA ILE A 193 0.40 -47.46 28.74
C ILE A 193 0.47 -46.38 29.82
N PRO A 194 -0.24 -46.53 30.96
CA PRO A 194 -0.20 -45.53 32.02
C PRO A 194 1.16 -45.56 32.73
N VAL A 195 2.02 -44.60 32.40
CA VAL A 195 3.39 -44.47 32.97
C VAL A 195 3.34 -44.01 34.43
N ALA A 196 2.25 -43.36 34.86
CA ALA A 196 2.12 -42.77 36.20
C ALA A 196 2.10 -43.78 37.37
N GLY A 197 1.88 -45.07 37.09
CA GLY A 197 1.87 -46.14 38.10
C GLY A 197 3.06 -47.10 38.02
N GLN A 198 4.00 -46.87 37.09
CA GLN A 198 5.16 -47.74 36.96
C GLN A 198 6.24 -47.36 37.96
N PRO A 199 6.93 -48.34 38.58
CA PRO A 199 8.05 -48.05 39.45
C PRO A 199 9.13 -47.32 38.65
N THR A 200 9.74 -46.30 39.26
CA THR A 200 10.89 -45.61 38.66
C THR A 200 11.93 -46.67 38.28
N PRO A 201 12.37 -46.74 37.01
CA PRO A 201 13.35 -47.73 36.60
C PRO A 201 14.62 -47.58 37.44
N PRO A 202 15.30 -48.69 37.78
CA PRO A 202 16.52 -48.64 38.55
C PRO A 202 17.58 -47.82 37.81
N GLN A 203 18.49 -47.19 38.55
CA GLN A 203 19.61 -46.50 37.92
C GLN A 203 20.39 -47.47 37.01
N PRO A 204 20.76 -47.04 35.79
CA PRO A 204 21.53 -47.88 34.89
C PRO A 204 22.88 -48.22 35.50
N SER A 205 23.35 -49.45 35.29
CA SER A 205 24.67 -49.87 35.75
C SER A 205 25.79 -49.23 34.92
N ASP A 206 26.99 -49.16 35.47
CA ASP A 206 28.16 -48.62 34.77
C ASP A 206 28.41 -49.32 33.43
N ALA A 207 28.18 -50.63 33.34
CA ALA A 207 28.30 -51.39 32.10
C ALA A 207 27.27 -50.96 31.04
N GLN A 208 26.04 -50.63 31.44
CA GLN A 208 25.01 -50.12 30.55
C GLN A 208 25.32 -48.70 30.09
N LEU A 209 25.80 -47.84 30.99
CA LEU A 209 26.24 -46.49 30.66
C LEU A 209 27.42 -46.50 29.68
N GLN A 210 28.41 -47.37 29.91
CA GLN A 210 29.57 -47.50 29.03
C GLN A 210 29.19 -48.03 27.64
N ARG A 211 28.23 -48.96 27.56
CA ARG A 211 27.67 -49.43 26.28
C ARG A 211 26.89 -48.34 25.56
N TYR A 212 26.08 -47.56 26.29
CA TYR A 212 25.30 -46.46 25.71
C TYR A 212 26.22 -45.36 25.14
N TRP A 213 27.26 -44.99 25.90
CA TRP A 213 28.28 -44.03 25.47
C TRP A 213 29.02 -44.48 24.20
N LYS A 214 29.45 -45.75 24.14
CA LYS A 214 30.10 -46.32 22.94
C LYS A 214 29.20 -46.36 21.70
N ASN A 215 27.90 -46.57 21.88
CA ASN A 215 26.95 -46.67 20.78
C ASN A 215 26.44 -45.32 20.27
N HIS A 216 26.62 -44.24 21.03
CA HIS A 216 26.14 -42.89 20.67
C HIS A 216 27.27 -41.85 20.70
N PRO A 217 28.41 -42.08 20.02
CA PRO A 217 29.58 -41.19 20.10
C PRO A 217 29.25 -39.76 19.67
N ALA A 218 28.32 -39.56 18.72
CA ALA A 218 27.90 -38.24 18.25
C ALA A 218 27.23 -37.37 19.34
N GLN A 219 26.60 -37.97 20.36
CA GLN A 219 25.95 -37.24 21.47
C GLN A 219 26.94 -36.87 22.59
N PHE A 220 28.10 -37.53 22.64
CA PHE A 220 29.10 -37.39 23.71
C PHE A 220 30.47 -36.91 23.21
N THR A 221 30.57 -36.54 21.95
CA THR A 221 31.75 -35.90 21.36
C THR A 221 31.47 -34.42 21.20
N ALA A 222 32.47 -33.58 21.48
CA ALA A 222 32.35 -32.15 21.21
C ALA A 222 32.08 -31.90 19.71
N PRO A 223 31.26 -30.89 19.36
CA PRO A 223 31.03 -30.54 17.96
C PRO A 223 32.34 -30.31 17.21
N GLU A 224 32.40 -30.70 15.93
CA GLU A 224 33.57 -30.42 15.10
C GLU A 224 33.74 -28.90 14.91
N TYR A 225 34.80 -28.34 15.48
CA TYR A 225 35.21 -26.97 15.18
C TYR A 225 36.00 -26.93 13.88
N ARG A 226 35.55 -26.15 12.89
CA ARG A 226 36.28 -25.91 11.64
C ARG A 226 36.78 -24.48 11.59
N THR A 227 38.06 -24.31 11.27
CA THR A 227 38.63 -22.99 10.98
C THR A 227 38.32 -22.62 9.54
N VAL A 228 37.51 -21.58 9.35
CA VAL A 228 37.23 -20.99 8.04
C VAL A 228 37.93 -19.65 7.92
N LYS A 229 38.59 -19.41 6.78
CA LYS A 229 39.09 -18.07 6.43
C LYS A 229 38.02 -17.38 5.59
N ILE A 230 37.51 -16.25 6.08
CA ILE A 230 36.46 -15.47 5.43
C ILE A 230 37.05 -14.11 5.04
N VAL A 231 36.78 -13.70 3.80
CA VAL A 231 37.04 -12.32 3.35
C VAL A 231 35.69 -11.59 3.35
N VAL A 232 35.54 -10.61 4.25
CA VAL A 232 34.34 -9.78 4.34
C VAL A 232 34.55 -8.55 3.47
N LEU A 233 33.83 -8.48 2.34
CA LEU A 233 33.77 -7.29 1.50
C LEU A 233 32.57 -6.46 1.93
N SER A 234 32.81 -5.29 2.52
CA SER A 234 31.78 -4.30 2.79
C SER A 234 32.17 -2.95 2.20
N PRO A 235 31.20 -2.07 1.87
CA PRO A 235 31.50 -0.71 1.43
C PRO A 235 32.39 0.05 2.42
N GLN A 236 32.23 -0.20 3.72
CA GLN A 236 33.06 0.40 4.77
C GLN A 236 34.52 -0.09 4.72
N VAL A 237 34.74 -1.38 4.38
CA VAL A 237 36.08 -1.96 4.22
C VAL A 237 36.75 -1.47 2.93
N LEU A 238 35.98 -1.27 1.85
CA LEU A 238 36.48 -0.81 0.56
C LEU A 238 36.72 0.71 0.52
N ALA A 239 35.89 1.50 1.20
CA ALA A 239 35.94 2.96 1.17
C ALA A 239 37.23 3.57 1.77
N HIS A 240 37.95 2.85 2.64
CA HIS A 240 39.19 3.38 3.24
C HIS A 240 40.37 3.45 2.28
N ASN A 241 40.35 2.70 1.17
CA ASN A 241 41.49 2.57 0.28
C ASN A 241 41.32 3.30 -1.06
N GLU A 242 40.22 4.03 -1.26
CA GLU A 242 39.96 4.75 -2.51
C GLU A 242 40.14 6.26 -2.28
N PRO A 243 41.24 6.88 -2.79
CA PRO A 243 41.40 8.32 -2.72
C PRO A 243 40.35 8.98 -3.61
N VAL A 244 39.34 9.59 -2.98
CA VAL A 244 38.33 10.37 -3.71
C VAL A 244 38.99 11.64 -4.24
N SER A 245 39.05 11.78 -5.57
CA SER A 245 39.61 12.99 -6.18
C SER A 245 38.67 14.19 -6.03
N ASP A 246 39.23 15.39 -5.87
CA ASP A 246 38.46 16.64 -5.80
C ASP A 246 37.58 16.86 -7.05
N THR A 247 38.05 16.41 -8.20
CA THR A 247 37.29 16.48 -9.46
C THR A 247 36.02 15.63 -9.44
N ALA A 248 36.06 14.46 -8.81
CA ALA A 248 34.90 13.58 -8.65
C ALA A 248 33.89 14.17 -7.66
N LEU A 249 34.36 14.79 -6.58
CA LEU A 249 33.52 15.50 -5.61
C LEU A 249 32.82 16.70 -6.25
N GLN A 250 33.52 17.53 -7.01
CA GLN A 250 32.93 18.67 -7.71
C GLN A 250 31.88 18.24 -8.74
N THR A 251 32.15 17.17 -9.49
CA THR A 251 31.20 16.61 -10.48
C THR A 251 29.93 16.09 -9.80
N LEU A 252 30.09 15.38 -8.68
CA LEU A 252 28.97 14.85 -7.92
C LEU A 252 28.16 15.96 -7.24
N TYR A 253 28.85 16.97 -6.67
CA TYR A 253 28.21 18.15 -6.11
C TYR A 253 27.40 18.92 -7.15
N ALA A 254 27.96 19.19 -8.33
CA ALA A 254 27.25 19.86 -9.42
C ALA A 254 26.00 19.09 -9.87
N ARG A 255 26.08 17.75 -9.94
CA ARG A 255 24.94 16.88 -10.27
C ARG A 255 23.84 16.95 -9.20
N VAL A 256 24.21 16.85 -7.93
CA VAL A 256 23.25 16.89 -6.81
C VAL A 256 22.63 18.29 -6.68
N ALA A 257 23.43 19.36 -6.80
CA ALA A 257 22.95 20.74 -6.78
C ALA A 257 21.95 21.03 -7.91
N ALA A 258 22.19 20.48 -9.12
CA ALA A 258 21.24 20.59 -10.23
C ALA A 258 19.90 19.87 -9.96
N GLN A 259 19.92 18.77 -9.19
CA GLN A 259 18.71 18.00 -8.85
C GLN A 259 17.98 18.52 -7.59
N GLN A 260 18.69 19.20 -6.69
CA GLN A 260 18.16 19.70 -5.42
C GLN A 260 17.96 21.22 -5.37
N SER A 261 18.14 21.90 -6.51
CA SER A 261 17.80 23.31 -6.68
C SER A 261 16.28 23.51 -6.53
N VAL A 262 15.83 23.76 -5.30
CA VAL A 262 14.48 24.28 -5.05
C VAL A 262 14.48 25.74 -5.48
N PRO A 263 13.68 26.16 -6.47
CA PRO A 263 13.58 27.55 -6.87
C PRO A 263 13.16 28.38 -5.65
N ALA A 264 13.80 29.53 -5.44
CA ALA A 264 13.42 30.43 -4.35
C ALA A 264 11.94 30.85 -4.51
N THR A 265 11.07 30.37 -3.63
CA THR A 265 9.69 30.80 -3.56
C THR A 265 9.64 32.16 -2.86
N ARG A 266 9.05 33.16 -3.52
CA ARG A 266 8.76 34.46 -2.92
C ARG A 266 7.27 34.52 -2.66
N SER A 267 6.85 34.68 -1.41
CA SER A 267 5.47 35.02 -1.10
C SER A 267 5.26 36.52 -1.32
N VAL A 268 4.22 36.87 -2.07
CA VAL A 268 3.79 38.26 -2.27
C VAL A 268 2.38 38.35 -1.69
N GLN A 269 2.18 39.24 -0.74
CA GLN A 269 0.87 39.54 -0.17
C GLN A 269 0.43 40.90 -0.69
N VAL A 270 -0.81 41.00 -1.18
CA VAL A 270 -1.33 42.20 -1.85
C VAL A 270 -2.62 42.64 -1.18
N ILE A 271 -2.70 43.94 -0.87
CA ILE A 271 -3.91 44.57 -0.39
C ILE A 271 -4.48 45.41 -1.53
N THR A 272 -5.71 45.11 -1.94
CA THR A 272 -6.40 45.81 -3.03
C THR A 272 -7.57 46.62 -2.48
N SER A 273 -7.74 47.85 -2.98
CA SER A 273 -8.82 48.75 -2.58
C SER A 273 -9.41 49.44 -3.80
N ASP A 274 -10.73 49.57 -3.84
CA ASP A 274 -11.47 50.19 -4.95
C ASP A 274 -11.40 51.73 -4.96
N SER A 275 -10.86 52.32 -3.88
CA SER A 275 -10.70 53.77 -3.74
C SER A 275 -9.22 54.17 -3.80
N PRO A 276 -8.82 55.05 -4.76
CA PRO A 276 -7.46 55.56 -4.85
C PRO A 276 -6.98 56.27 -3.58
N ALA A 277 -7.89 56.98 -2.90
CA ALA A 277 -7.59 57.69 -1.65
C ALA A 277 -7.30 56.73 -0.48
N THR A 278 -8.03 55.61 -0.42
CA THR A 278 -7.84 54.57 0.61
C THR A 278 -6.54 53.80 0.37
N ALA A 279 -6.24 53.45 -0.89
CA ALA A 279 -4.98 52.81 -1.25
C ALA A 279 -3.76 53.70 -0.92
N ALA A 280 -3.84 55.01 -1.18
CA ALA A 280 -2.77 55.95 -0.87
C ALA A 280 -2.52 56.07 0.65
N LYS A 281 -3.58 56.08 1.47
CA LYS A 281 -3.48 56.10 2.93
C LYS A 281 -2.82 54.82 3.48
N LEU A 282 -3.24 53.64 3.01
CA LEU A 282 -2.66 52.37 3.44
C LEU A 282 -1.19 52.23 3.00
N ALA A 283 -0.85 52.71 1.80
CA ALA A 283 0.54 52.73 1.32
C ALA A 283 1.43 53.72 2.10
N ALA A 284 0.89 54.87 2.52
CA ALA A 284 1.60 55.80 3.39
C ALA A 284 1.85 55.19 4.79
N LEU A 285 0.86 54.48 5.33
CA LEU A 285 0.94 53.79 6.62
C LEU A 285 2.02 52.69 6.62
N TRP A 286 2.15 51.96 5.51
CA TRP A 286 3.26 51.02 5.30
C TRP A 286 4.61 51.70 5.28
N LYS A 287 4.74 52.79 4.49
CA LYS A 287 6.00 53.53 4.37
C LYS A 287 6.43 54.18 5.69
N SER A 288 5.50 54.48 6.59
CA SER A 288 5.81 54.97 7.94
C SER A 288 6.22 53.88 8.94
N GLY A 289 6.35 52.62 8.50
CA GLY A 289 6.87 51.52 9.32
C GLY A 289 5.81 50.74 10.11
N ALA A 290 4.53 50.83 9.76
CA ALA A 290 3.51 49.99 10.38
C ALA A 290 3.69 48.51 9.98
N SER A 291 3.41 47.59 10.91
CA SER A 291 3.48 46.15 10.62
C SER A 291 2.40 45.74 9.61
N TRP A 292 2.67 44.68 8.84
CA TRP A 292 1.74 44.17 7.83
C TRP A 292 0.35 43.83 8.40
N THR A 293 0.32 43.22 9.59
CA THR A 293 -0.92 42.91 10.32
C THR A 293 -1.78 44.15 10.58
N LYS A 294 -1.15 45.28 10.96
CA LYS A 294 -1.88 46.54 11.18
C LYS A 294 -2.46 47.11 9.90
N ILE A 295 -1.81 46.87 8.76
CA ILE A 295 -2.31 47.33 7.45
C ILE A 295 -3.44 46.42 6.98
N GLN A 296 -3.39 45.12 7.23
CA GLN A 296 -4.50 44.21 6.97
C GLN A 296 -5.75 44.57 7.78
N GLU A 297 -5.59 44.92 9.06
CA GLU A 297 -6.68 45.39 9.90
C GLU A 297 -7.26 46.73 9.42
N ALA A 298 -6.40 47.69 9.08
CA ALA A 298 -6.83 48.99 8.53
C ALA A 298 -7.49 48.83 7.14
N ALA A 299 -7.03 47.87 6.33
CA ALA A 299 -7.63 47.54 5.04
C ALA A 299 -9.02 46.91 5.23
N LYS A 300 -9.17 45.97 6.16
CA LYS A 300 -10.46 45.34 6.49
C LYS A 300 -11.48 46.35 7.02
N ALA A 301 -11.04 47.29 7.87
CA ALA A 301 -11.87 48.38 8.37
C ALA A 301 -12.32 49.37 7.26
N ALA A 302 -11.53 49.47 6.18
CA ALA A 302 -11.81 50.34 5.04
C ALA A 302 -12.48 49.62 3.84
N GLY A 303 -12.92 48.37 4.01
CA GLY A 303 -13.59 47.58 2.96
C GLY A 303 -12.67 47.06 1.86
N ALA A 304 -11.35 47.04 2.08
CA ALA A 304 -10.36 46.53 1.13
C ALA A 304 -10.11 45.02 1.33
N SER A 305 -9.82 44.32 0.23
CA SER A 305 -9.59 42.87 0.23
C SER A 305 -8.10 42.55 0.29
N THR A 306 -7.74 41.61 1.17
CA THR A 306 -6.37 41.12 1.39
C THR A 306 -6.22 39.72 0.79
N VAL A 307 -5.22 39.49 -0.07
CA VAL A 307 -4.88 38.17 -0.61
C VAL A 307 -3.38 37.93 -0.44
#